data_AF-A0A0B7F6A1-F1
#
_entry.id   AF-A0A0B7F6A1-F1
#
_cell.length_a   1.000
_cell.length_b   1.000
_cell.length_c   1.000
_cell.angle_alpha   90.00
_cell.angle_beta   90.00
_cell.angle_gamma   90.00
#
_symmetry.space_group_name_H-M   'P 1'
#
loop_
_entity.id
_entity.type
_entity.pdbx_description
1 polymer ?
#
loop_
_entity_poly.entity_id
_entity_poly.type
_entity_poly.pdbx_seq_one_letter_code
_entity_poly.pdbx_strand_id
1 'polypeptide(L)'
;MPHKRAKRSTREAERKNRETLTEMAPTPVSSEPIPKGMARILGAERVQAEYHARQKKKREEEGRDRDRKGGGSTIELLPGESLREFNRRVEDVHRPLVRGALKRKNEEKGKGKKRKRDESEEDEEVKNTEPRPVREFATVSSSAPKRLNQVAQAPPVLTKGPRGSGVGKEGGKAPAVSMARKVMLERERMRAVEVYRALKASKQARNEDKKHA
;
A
#
# COMPACT_ATOMS: atom_id res chain seq x y z
N MET A 1 7.41 36.81 3.26
CA MET A 1 8.33 37.51 2.34
C MET A 1 7.51 38.15 1.23
N PRO A 2 7.66 39.46 0.95
CA PRO A 2 6.93 40.09 -0.12
C PRO A 2 7.53 39.65 -1.46
N HIS A 3 6.86 38.74 -2.15
CA HIS A 3 7.25 38.34 -3.49
C HIS A 3 7.06 39.53 -4.42
N LYS A 4 8.16 40.14 -4.87
CA LYS A 4 8.12 41.18 -5.91
C LYS A 4 7.54 40.55 -7.18
N ARG A 5 6.47 41.16 -7.71
CA ARG A 5 5.93 40.78 -9.02
C ARG A 5 7.01 40.96 -10.08
N ALA A 6 7.09 40.01 -11.02
CA ALA A 6 8.00 40.11 -12.15
C ALA A 6 7.72 41.39 -12.98
N LYS A 7 8.74 41.84 -13.72
CA LYS A 7 8.66 43.05 -14.55
C LYS A 7 7.47 42.94 -15.52
N ARG A 8 6.86 44.08 -15.87
CA ARG A 8 5.67 44.10 -16.75
C ARG A 8 5.94 43.41 -18.09
N SER A 9 7.13 43.58 -18.65
CA SER A 9 7.54 42.93 -19.90
C SER A 9 7.52 41.41 -19.84
N THR A 10 8.02 40.81 -18.76
CA THR A 10 8.03 39.35 -18.61
C THR A 10 6.61 38.81 -18.47
N ARG A 11 5.73 39.54 -17.78
CA ARG A 11 4.31 39.17 -17.65
C ARG A 11 3.54 39.29 -18.96
N GLU A 12 3.79 40.33 -19.75
CA GLU A 12 3.16 40.50 -21.07
C GLU A 12 3.69 39.46 -22.08
N ALA A 13 4.96 39.07 -22.00
CA ALA A 13 5.52 37.98 -22.80
C ALA A 13 4.92 36.61 -22.41
N GLU A 14 4.80 36.32 -21.11
CA GLU A 14 4.12 35.11 -20.63
C GLU A 14 2.65 35.07 -21.03
N ARG A 15 1.96 36.23 -20.99
CA ARG A 15 0.57 36.34 -21.42
C ARG A 15 0.42 36.07 -22.92
N LYS A 16 1.26 36.68 -23.76
CA LYS A 16 1.28 36.42 -25.20
C LYS A 16 1.59 34.97 -25.53
N ASN A 17 2.57 34.36 -24.86
CA ASN A 17 2.90 32.93 -25.04
C ASN A 17 1.76 32.00 -24.61
N ARG A 18 0.97 32.39 -23.60
CA ARG A 18 -0.19 31.65 -23.16
C ARG A 18 -1.38 31.84 -24.11
N GLU A 19 -1.56 33.06 -24.63
CA GLU A 19 -2.58 33.41 -25.61
C GLU A 19 -2.36 32.65 -26.93
N THR A 20 -1.12 32.59 -27.44
CA THR A 20 -0.77 31.78 -28.62
C THR A 20 -0.94 30.28 -28.39
N LEU A 21 -0.75 29.78 -27.16
CA LEU A 21 -1.06 28.39 -26.80
C LEU A 21 -2.57 28.10 -26.77
N THR A 22 -3.41 29.11 -26.49
CA THR A 22 -4.87 28.99 -26.47
C THR A 22 -5.55 29.27 -27.81
N GLU A 23 -4.87 29.91 -28.77
CA GLU A 23 -5.37 30.05 -30.15
C GLU A 23 -5.35 28.72 -30.92
N MET A 24 -4.58 27.73 -30.46
CA MET A 24 -4.85 26.32 -30.73
C MET A 24 -5.95 25.81 -29.79
N ALA A 25 -7.12 26.45 -29.82
CA ALA A 25 -8.30 25.86 -29.21
C ALA A 25 -8.50 24.48 -29.86
N PRO A 26 -8.70 23.40 -29.09
CA PRO A 26 -8.98 22.10 -29.68
C PRO A 26 -10.18 22.28 -30.58
N THR A 27 -10.01 21.97 -31.86
CA THR A 27 -11.09 21.97 -32.83
C THR A 27 -12.25 21.19 -32.21
N PRO A 28 -13.49 21.70 -32.27
CA PRO A 28 -14.61 20.95 -31.73
C PRO A 28 -14.66 19.62 -32.46
N VAL A 29 -14.33 18.53 -31.76
CA VAL A 29 -14.46 17.10 -32.14
C VAL A 29 -15.89 16.70 -32.57
N SER A 30 -16.76 17.67 -32.81
CA SER A 30 -18.08 17.53 -33.43
C SER A 30 -18.01 17.41 -34.96
N SER A 31 -16.92 17.82 -35.60
CA SER A 31 -16.74 17.74 -37.06
C SER A 31 -15.90 16.54 -37.52
N GLU A 32 -15.44 15.69 -36.60
CA GLU A 32 -14.68 14.48 -36.93
C GLU A 32 -15.64 13.33 -37.27
N PRO A 33 -15.32 12.49 -38.27
CA PRO A 33 -16.17 11.34 -38.65
C PRO A 33 -16.25 10.26 -37.55
N ILE A 34 -15.45 10.39 -36.49
CA ILE A 34 -15.31 9.41 -35.43
C ILE A 34 -16.05 9.93 -34.17
N PRO A 35 -17.01 9.18 -33.64
CA PRO A 35 -17.69 9.54 -32.40
C PRO A 35 -16.70 9.73 -31.24
N LYS A 36 -16.95 10.71 -30.38
CA LYS A 36 -16.10 11.08 -29.23
C LYS A 36 -15.68 9.89 -28.35
N GLY A 37 -16.56 8.90 -28.18
CA GLY A 37 -16.27 7.68 -27.43
C GLY A 37 -15.18 6.84 -28.08
N MET A 38 -15.24 6.65 -29.40
CA MET A 38 -14.23 5.93 -30.16
C MET A 38 -12.92 6.70 -30.26
N ALA A 39 -12.97 8.03 -30.42
CA ALA A 39 -11.77 8.87 -30.39
C ALA A 39 -11.00 8.74 -29.05
N ARG A 40 -11.75 8.66 -27.94
CA ARG A 40 -11.17 8.47 -26.60
C ARG A 40 -10.53 7.09 -26.41
N ILE A 41 -11.10 6.05 -27.02
CA ILE A 41 -10.55 4.68 -27.00
C ILE A 41 -9.30 4.59 -27.87
N LEU A 42 -9.34 5.10 -29.10
CA LEU A 42 -8.20 5.08 -30.03
C LEU A 42 -7.04 5.94 -29.53
N GLY A 43 -7.31 7.04 -28.82
CA GLY A 43 -6.29 7.89 -28.20
C GLY A 43 -5.77 7.38 -26.85
N ALA A 44 -6.38 6.34 -26.25
CA ALA A 44 -6.08 5.91 -24.89
C ALA A 44 -4.63 5.43 -24.74
N GLU A 45 -4.11 4.68 -25.70
CA GLU A 45 -2.73 4.17 -25.66
C GLU A 45 -1.69 5.30 -25.69
N ARG A 46 -1.91 6.32 -26.52
CA ARG A 46 -1.02 7.50 -26.57
C ARG A 46 -1.01 8.25 -25.24
N VAL A 47 -2.19 8.49 -24.67
CA VAL A 47 -2.31 9.18 -23.37
C VAL A 47 -1.66 8.37 -22.25
N GLN A 48 -1.84 7.04 -22.24
CA GLN A 48 -1.18 6.17 -21.28
C GLN A 48 0.34 6.16 -21.47
N ALA A 49 0.83 6.06 -22.70
CA ALA A 49 2.25 6.09 -23.02
C ALA A 49 2.91 7.41 -22.59
N GLU A 50 2.27 8.55 -22.89
CA GLU A 50 2.71 9.88 -22.45
C GLU A 50 2.72 10.00 -20.93
N TYR A 51 1.70 9.47 -20.25
CA TYR A 51 1.65 9.46 -18.79
C TYR A 51 2.81 8.64 -18.20
N HIS A 52 3.05 7.43 -18.72
CA HIS A 52 4.15 6.57 -18.29
C HIS A 52 5.52 7.19 -18.59
N ALA A 53 5.69 7.81 -19.75
CA ALA A 53 6.91 8.54 -20.10
C ALA A 53 7.14 9.75 -19.18
N ARG A 54 6.09 10.52 -18.87
CA ARG A 54 6.16 11.65 -17.94
C ARG A 54 6.48 11.19 -16.52
N GLN A 55 5.90 10.08 -16.08
CA GLN A 55 6.22 9.47 -14.77
C GLN A 55 7.65 8.95 -14.72
N LYS A 56 8.14 8.31 -15.80
CA LYS A 56 9.53 7.85 -15.89
C LYS A 56 10.50 9.03 -15.86
N LYS A 57 10.25 10.08 -16.65
CA LYS A 57 11.05 11.31 -16.65
C LYS A 57 11.08 11.98 -15.28
N LYS A 58 9.92 12.11 -14.63
CA LYS A 58 9.82 12.66 -13.26
C LYS A 58 10.60 11.82 -12.25
N ARG A 59 10.53 10.48 -12.35
CA ARG A 59 11.28 9.58 -11.48
C ARG A 59 12.78 9.59 -11.74
N GLU A 60 13.21 9.77 -12.99
CA GLU A 60 14.63 9.94 -13.33
C GLU A 60 15.17 11.28 -12.83
N GLU A 61 14.38 12.35 -12.93
CA GLU A 61 14.75 13.68 -12.43
C GLU A 61 14.82 13.70 -10.89
N GLU A 62 13.80 13.17 -10.20
CA GLU A 62 13.79 13.05 -8.73
C GLU A 62 14.71 11.93 -8.20
N GLY A 63 15.05 10.94 -9.03
CA GLY A 63 15.89 9.79 -8.68
C GLY A 63 17.38 10.11 -8.75
N ARG A 64 17.81 10.92 -9.72
CA ARG A 64 19.21 11.34 -9.87
C ARG A 64 19.72 12.14 -8.66
N ASP A 65 18.85 12.86 -7.96
CA ASP A 65 19.20 13.56 -6.72
C ASP A 65 19.37 12.61 -5.52
N ARG A 66 18.74 11.43 -5.54
CA ARG A 66 18.87 10.43 -4.47
C ARG A 66 20.07 9.53 -4.66
N ASP A 67 20.35 9.12 -5.90
CA ASP A 67 21.47 8.23 -6.21
C ASP A 67 22.83 8.94 -6.09
N ARG A 68 22.90 10.25 -6.34
CA ARG A 68 24.14 11.04 -6.14
C ARG A 68 24.57 11.22 -4.68
N LYS A 69 23.69 10.94 -3.70
CA LYS A 69 23.99 11.14 -2.27
C LYS A 69 23.96 9.86 -1.43
N GLY A 70 23.52 8.72 -1.99
CA GLY A 70 23.27 7.48 -1.24
C GLY A 70 24.02 6.25 -1.73
N GLY A 71 25.03 6.41 -2.59
CA GLY A 71 25.76 5.29 -3.20
C GLY A 71 26.90 4.77 -2.33
N GLY A 72 26.61 3.80 -1.46
CA GLY A 72 27.57 2.75 -1.10
C GLY A 72 28.69 3.06 -0.09
N SER A 73 28.63 4.15 0.67
CA SER A 73 29.57 4.36 1.79
C SER A 73 29.26 3.39 2.93
N THR A 74 30.26 2.70 3.46
CA THR A 74 30.22 2.04 4.77
C THR A 74 29.57 2.98 5.79
N ILE A 75 28.52 2.52 6.47
CA ILE A 75 27.71 3.37 7.34
C ILE A 75 28.43 3.51 8.69
N GLU A 76 29.40 4.41 8.72
CA GLU A 76 30.14 4.80 9.92
C GLU A 76 29.66 6.17 10.41
N LEU A 77 29.81 6.41 11.72
CA LEU A 77 29.58 7.73 12.31
C LEU A 77 30.66 8.68 11.80
N LEU A 78 30.27 9.76 11.14
CA LEU A 78 31.23 10.79 10.75
C LEU A 78 31.64 11.61 11.97
N PRO A 79 32.89 12.09 12.04
CA PRO A 79 33.32 12.99 13.12
C PRO A 79 32.48 14.28 13.08
N GLY A 80 31.84 14.59 14.21
CA GLY A 80 30.99 15.77 14.36
C GLY A 80 29.53 15.59 13.94
N GLU A 81 29.13 14.42 13.45
CA GLU A 81 27.74 14.10 13.15
C GLU A 81 26.98 13.71 14.43
N SER A 82 25.73 14.17 14.57
CA SER A 82 24.86 13.70 15.65
C SER A 82 24.35 12.28 15.37
N LEU A 83 24.09 11.49 16.44
CA LEU A 83 23.52 10.15 16.30
C LEU A 83 22.19 10.13 15.51
N ARG A 84 21.43 11.23 15.57
CA ARG A 84 20.17 11.41 14.83
C ARG A 84 20.40 11.48 13.32
N GLU A 85 21.44 12.16 12.87
CA GLU A 85 21.79 12.26 11.44
C GLU A 85 22.35 10.95 10.92
N PHE A 86 23.18 10.27 11.71
CA PHE A 86 23.65 8.92 11.41
C PHE A 86 22.47 7.95 11.21
N ASN A 87 21.53 7.91 12.15
CA ASN A 87 20.35 7.06 12.04
C ASN A 87 19.50 7.39 10.80
N ARG A 88 19.38 8.67 10.43
CA ARG A 88 18.68 9.05 9.20
C ARG A 88 19.39 8.52 7.95
N ARG A 89 20.72 8.58 7.89
CA ARG A 89 21.49 8.00 6.76
C ARG A 89 21.35 6.47 6.70
N VAL A 90 21.45 5.80 7.85
CA VAL A 90 21.22 4.35 7.97
C VAL A 90 19.84 4.00 7.41
N GLU A 91 18.80 4.72 7.86
CA GLU A 91 17.44 4.51 7.41
C GLU A 91 17.27 4.75 5.91
N ASP A 92 17.86 5.81 5.36
CA ASP A 92 17.75 6.13 3.93
C ASP A 92 18.43 5.07 3.05
N VAL A 93 19.56 4.50 3.48
CA VAL A 93 20.25 3.39 2.77
C VAL A 93 19.43 2.10 2.81
N HIS A 94 18.81 1.77 3.95
CA HIS A 94 18.03 0.53 4.09
C HIS A 94 16.57 0.68 3.64
N ARG A 95 16.05 1.89 3.51
CA ARG A 95 14.65 2.19 3.14
C ARG A 95 14.20 1.49 1.87
N PRO A 96 14.97 1.49 0.76
CA PRO A 96 14.56 0.84 -0.48
C PRO A 96 14.40 -0.67 -0.31
N LEU A 97 15.28 -1.32 0.45
CA LEU A 97 15.21 -2.75 0.76
C LEU A 97 13.96 -3.09 1.58
N VAL A 98 13.73 -2.35 2.66
CA VAL A 98 12.56 -2.54 3.53
C VAL A 98 11.26 -2.25 2.77
N ARG A 99 11.20 -1.17 1.98
CA ARG A 99 10.04 -0.84 1.15
C ARG A 99 9.79 -1.88 0.07
N GLY A 100 10.85 -2.43 -0.54
CA GLY A 100 10.76 -3.52 -1.49
C GLY A 100 10.18 -4.79 -0.87
N ALA A 101 10.67 -5.19 0.31
CA ALA A 101 10.16 -6.35 1.04
C ALA A 101 8.68 -6.18 1.45
N LEU A 102 8.29 -5.00 1.95
CA LEU A 102 6.90 -4.71 2.30
C LEU A 102 5.97 -4.74 1.07
N LYS A 103 6.43 -4.21 -0.06
CA LYS A 103 5.66 -4.25 -1.31
C LYS A 103 5.42 -5.68 -1.78
N ARG A 104 6.47 -6.52 -1.80
CA ARG A 104 6.36 -7.95 -2.16
C ARG A 104 5.38 -8.69 -1.26
N LYS A 105 5.48 -8.49 0.06
CA LYS A 105 4.55 -9.09 1.04
C LYS A 105 3.09 -8.68 0.81
N ASN A 106 2.84 -7.42 0.43
CA ASN A 106 1.49 -6.95 0.15
C ASN A 106 0.94 -7.49 -1.18
N GLU A 107 1.79 -7.62 -2.21
CA GLU A 107 1.41 -8.24 -3.48
C GLU A 107 1.05 -9.73 -3.32
N GLU A 108 1.81 -10.48 -2.53
CA GLU A 108 1.50 -11.87 -2.20
C GLU A 108 0.15 -12.01 -1.47
N LYS A 109 -0.11 -11.14 -0.49
CA LYS A 109 -1.41 -11.10 0.20
C LYS A 109 -2.57 -10.72 -0.74
N GLY A 110 -2.32 -9.82 -1.69
CA GLY A 110 -3.31 -9.42 -2.70
C GLY A 110 -3.66 -10.54 -3.69
N LYS A 111 -2.64 -11.27 -4.17
CA LYS A 111 -2.83 -12.41 -5.08
C LYS A 111 -3.52 -13.59 -4.39
N GLY A 112 -3.21 -13.87 -3.12
CA GLY A 112 -3.90 -14.90 -2.35
C GLY A 112 -5.39 -14.61 -2.15
N LYS A 113 -5.77 -13.34 -2.01
CA LYS A 113 -7.19 -12.94 -1.90
C LYS A 113 -7.93 -12.98 -3.23
N LYS A 114 -7.26 -12.68 -4.36
CA LYS A 114 -7.85 -12.76 -5.69
C LYS A 114 -8.06 -14.22 -6.13
N ARG A 115 -7.07 -15.10 -5.92
CA ARG A 115 -7.22 -16.54 -6.20
C ARG A 115 -8.34 -17.17 -5.40
N LYS A 116 -8.47 -16.84 -4.11
CA LYS A 116 -9.58 -17.33 -3.27
C LYS A 116 -10.97 -16.81 -3.67
N ARG A 117 -11.03 -15.75 -4.49
CA ARG A 117 -12.29 -15.20 -5.02
C ARG A 117 -12.65 -15.88 -6.35
N ASP A 118 -11.68 -16.06 -7.24
CA ASP A 118 -11.90 -16.74 -8.52
C ASP A 118 -12.24 -18.23 -8.30
N GLU A 119 -11.61 -18.91 -7.33
CA GLU A 119 -11.93 -20.30 -6.94
C GLU A 119 -13.33 -20.44 -6.31
N SER A 120 -13.87 -19.37 -5.72
CA SER A 120 -15.24 -19.35 -5.18
C SER A 120 -16.32 -19.01 -6.21
N GLU A 121 -15.93 -18.50 -7.38
CA GLU A 121 -16.86 -18.17 -8.47
C GLU A 121 -17.02 -19.38 -9.43
N GLU A 122 -16.03 -20.27 -9.55
CA GLU A 122 -16.14 -21.51 -10.34
C GLU A 122 -16.88 -22.67 -9.61
N ASP A 123 -16.94 -22.66 -8.27
CA ASP A 123 -17.66 -23.66 -7.46
C ASP A 123 -19.18 -23.37 -7.29
N GLU A 124 -19.68 -22.23 -7.78
CA GLU A 124 -21.11 -21.85 -7.68
C GLU A 124 -21.99 -22.40 -8.81
N GLU A 125 -21.43 -22.90 -9.92
CA GLU A 125 -22.24 -23.34 -11.08
C GLU A 125 -22.68 -24.83 -11.05
N VAL A 126 -22.21 -25.65 -10.10
CA VAL A 126 -22.48 -27.12 -10.09
C VAL A 126 -23.15 -27.63 -8.79
N LYS A 127 -23.77 -26.77 -7.96
CA LYS A 127 -24.44 -27.21 -6.71
C LYS A 127 -25.89 -26.74 -6.54
N ASN A 128 -26.71 -26.96 -7.57
CA ASN A 128 -28.17 -26.88 -7.47
C ASN A 128 -28.82 -28.26 -7.36
N THR A 129 -28.51 -29.00 -6.29
CA THR A 129 -29.33 -30.11 -5.76
C THR A 129 -28.69 -30.50 -4.43
N GLU A 130 -29.07 -29.87 -3.33
CA GLU A 130 -29.14 -30.41 -1.94
C GLU A 130 -29.47 -29.23 -0.98
N PRO A 131 -30.47 -29.36 -0.08
CA PRO A 131 -30.82 -28.29 0.85
C PRO A 131 -29.76 -28.17 1.97
N ARG A 132 -28.99 -27.07 1.96
CA ARG A 132 -28.07 -26.73 3.05
C ARG A 132 -28.86 -26.31 4.30
N PRO A 133 -28.38 -26.62 5.53
CA PRO A 133 -29.02 -26.13 6.75
C PRO A 133 -28.99 -24.60 6.79
N VAL A 134 -30.16 -24.00 6.98
CA VAL A 134 -30.40 -22.56 6.95
C VAL A 134 -29.54 -21.88 8.01
N ARG A 135 -28.67 -20.97 7.57
CA ARG A 135 -27.91 -20.08 8.45
C ARG A 135 -28.87 -18.98 8.91
N GLU A 136 -29.09 -18.84 10.22
CA GLU A 136 -30.02 -17.88 10.85
C GLU A 136 -29.64 -16.39 10.72
N PHE A 137 -28.90 -16.00 9.68
CA PHE A 137 -28.74 -14.59 9.37
C PHE A 137 -29.94 -14.15 8.55
N ALA A 138 -30.71 -13.19 9.07
CA ALA A 138 -31.83 -12.58 8.38
C ALA A 138 -31.40 -12.09 6.99
N THR A 139 -31.74 -12.86 5.96
CA THR A 139 -31.68 -12.43 4.58
C THR A 139 -32.81 -11.42 4.41
N VAL A 140 -32.48 -10.13 4.50
CA VAL A 140 -33.44 -9.06 4.22
C VAL A 140 -33.73 -9.09 2.72
N SER A 141 -34.69 -9.93 2.34
CA SER A 141 -35.25 -9.99 1.00
C SER A 141 -36.12 -8.75 0.81
N SER A 142 -35.51 -7.61 0.47
CA SER A 142 -36.27 -6.42 0.08
C SER A 142 -36.44 -6.45 -1.44
N SER A 143 -37.53 -7.05 -1.93
CA SER A 143 -37.88 -7.07 -3.36
C SER A 143 -38.38 -5.71 -3.89
N ALA A 144 -38.34 -4.65 -3.09
CA ALA A 144 -38.75 -3.31 -3.49
C ALA A 144 -37.53 -2.46 -3.92
N PRO A 145 -37.52 -1.86 -5.14
CA PRO A 145 -36.42 -1.00 -5.58
C PRO A 145 -36.39 0.29 -4.75
N LYS A 146 -35.35 0.42 -3.92
CA LYS A 146 -35.13 1.61 -3.07
C LYS A 146 -34.73 2.80 -3.94
N ARG A 147 -35.48 3.90 -3.87
CA ARG A 147 -35.18 5.16 -4.56
C ARG A 147 -33.88 5.78 -4.00
N LEU A 148 -32.99 6.21 -4.88
CA LEU A 148 -31.63 6.71 -4.59
C LEU A 148 -31.56 7.79 -3.50
N ASN A 149 -32.64 8.55 -3.29
CA ASN A 149 -32.68 9.68 -2.35
C ASN A 149 -33.30 9.34 -0.98
N GLN A 150 -33.74 8.09 -0.76
CA GLN A 150 -34.28 7.64 0.55
C GLN A 150 -33.20 7.05 1.47
N VAL A 151 -31.96 6.91 0.98
CA VAL A 151 -30.82 6.44 1.77
C VAL A 151 -30.00 7.64 2.21
N ALA A 152 -30.61 8.54 2.98
CA ALA A 152 -29.82 9.33 3.92
C ALA A 152 -29.35 8.35 5.00
N GLN A 153 -28.22 7.67 4.77
CA GLN A 153 -27.53 6.94 5.82
C GLN A 153 -27.13 7.96 6.88
N ALA A 154 -27.98 8.11 7.90
CA ALA A 154 -27.53 8.68 9.16
C ALA A 154 -26.27 7.90 9.56
N PRO A 155 -25.16 8.57 9.92
CA PRO A 155 -23.95 7.88 10.32
C PRO A 155 -24.33 6.88 11.42
N PRO A 156 -23.94 5.60 11.28
CA PRO A 156 -24.35 4.57 12.23
C PRO A 156 -23.87 4.99 13.62
N VAL A 157 -24.81 5.12 14.56
CA VAL A 157 -24.49 5.39 15.96
C VAL A 157 -23.82 4.13 16.48
N LEU A 158 -22.54 4.24 16.87
CA LEU A 158 -21.79 3.15 17.48
C LEU A 158 -22.39 2.83 18.85
N THR A 159 -23.41 1.97 18.89
CA THR A 159 -23.85 1.34 20.13
C THR A 159 -22.68 0.52 20.67
N LYS A 160 -22.27 0.82 21.91
CA LYS A 160 -21.13 0.23 22.61
C LYS A 160 -21.12 -1.30 22.39
N GLY A 161 -19.99 -1.83 21.93
CA GLY A 161 -19.80 -3.27 21.69
C GLY A 161 -20.12 -4.12 22.92
N PRO A 162 -20.26 -5.45 22.74
CA PRO A 162 -20.73 -6.36 23.79
C PRO A 162 -19.93 -6.15 25.07
N ARG A 163 -20.64 -5.81 26.16
CA ARG A 163 -20.07 -5.64 27.50
C ARG A 163 -19.31 -6.92 27.86
N GLY A 164 -17.97 -6.87 27.86
CA GLY A 164 -17.12 -8.00 28.26
C GLY A 164 -15.83 -8.17 27.46
N SER A 165 -15.72 -7.62 26.25
CA SER A 165 -14.44 -7.65 25.52
C SER A 165 -13.51 -6.56 26.06
N GLY A 166 -12.76 -6.87 27.12
CA GLY A 166 -11.76 -6.00 27.75
C GLY A 166 -10.57 -5.63 26.86
N VAL A 167 -10.74 -5.61 25.54
CA VAL A 167 -9.75 -5.17 24.57
C VAL A 167 -9.70 -3.65 24.63
N GLY A 168 -8.73 -3.12 25.40
CA GLY A 168 -8.43 -1.68 25.46
C GLY A 168 -8.60 -1.01 26.83
N LYS A 169 -8.92 -1.74 27.90
CA LYS A 169 -8.81 -1.20 29.27
C LYS A 169 -7.47 -1.60 29.88
N GLU A 170 -6.74 -0.65 30.44
CA GLU A 170 -5.63 -0.92 31.37
C GLU A 170 -6.17 -1.83 32.49
N GLY A 171 -5.68 -3.08 32.54
CA GLY A 171 -6.14 -4.13 33.47
C GLY A 171 -7.10 -5.19 32.89
N GLY A 172 -7.46 -5.12 31.61
CA GLY A 172 -8.26 -6.17 30.95
C GLY A 172 -7.46 -7.47 30.75
N LYS A 173 -7.94 -8.60 31.29
CA LYS A 173 -7.36 -9.93 31.04
C LYS A 173 -7.29 -10.18 29.53
N ALA A 174 -6.14 -10.68 29.07
CA ALA A 174 -5.89 -10.98 27.66
C ALA A 174 -7.04 -11.82 27.07
N PRO A 175 -7.45 -11.57 25.81
CA PRO A 175 -8.55 -12.30 25.20
C PRO A 175 -8.26 -13.80 25.26
N ALA A 176 -9.18 -14.57 25.83
CA ALA A 176 -9.06 -16.03 25.98
C ALA A 176 -8.73 -16.63 24.60
N VAL A 177 -7.49 -17.11 24.46
CA VAL A 177 -6.99 -17.70 23.22
C VAL A 177 -7.68 -19.05 23.04
N SER A 178 -8.35 -19.26 21.90
CA SER A 178 -8.99 -20.55 21.61
C SER A 178 -7.97 -21.70 21.68
N MET A 179 -8.39 -22.89 22.12
CA MET A 179 -7.51 -24.05 22.30
C MET A 179 -6.71 -24.38 21.03
N ALA A 180 -7.33 -24.27 19.85
CA ALA A 180 -6.65 -24.46 18.57
C ALA A 180 -5.48 -23.47 18.36
N ARG A 181 -5.65 -22.21 18.76
CA ARG A 181 -4.61 -21.19 18.66
C ARG A 181 -3.51 -21.40 19.71
N LYS A 182 -3.86 -21.93 20.89
CA LYS A 182 -2.89 -22.31 21.93
C LYS A 182 -1.93 -23.41 21.44
N VAL A 183 -2.47 -24.45 20.79
CA VAL A 183 -1.66 -25.54 20.20
C VAL A 183 -0.70 -25.03 19.12
N MET A 184 -1.14 -24.09 18.28
CA MET A 184 -0.27 -23.47 17.26
C MET A 184 0.87 -22.67 17.90
N LEU A 185 0.57 -21.87 18.92
CA LEU A 185 1.57 -21.09 19.66
C LEU A 185 2.57 -21.99 20.39
N GLU A 186 2.14 -23.13 20.93
CA GLU A 186 3.01 -24.10 21.59
C GLU A 186 3.98 -24.77 20.60
N ARG A 187 3.53 -25.09 19.37
CA ARG A 187 4.41 -25.59 18.30
C ARG A 187 5.46 -24.58 17.88
N GLU A 188 5.07 -23.32 17.74
CA GLU A 188 6.00 -22.23 17.41
C GLU A 188 7.01 -22.00 18.55
N ARG A 189 6.56 -22.10 19.80
CA ARG A 189 7.42 -22.02 20.98
C ARG A 189 8.48 -23.13 21.00
N MET A 190 8.10 -24.38 20.72
CA MET A 190 9.04 -25.50 20.66
C MET A 190 10.12 -25.27 19.62
N ARG A 191 9.74 -24.90 18.39
CA ARG A 191 10.69 -24.57 17.32
C ARG A 191 11.63 -23.42 17.70
N ALA A 192 11.11 -22.37 18.32
CA ALA A 192 11.93 -21.23 18.76
C ALA A 192 12.95 -21.64 19.84
N VAL A 193 12.55 -22.51 20.78
CA VAL A 193 13.45 -23.03 21.82
C VAL A 193 14.55 -23.90 21.22
N GLU A 194 14.23 -24.76 20.25
CA GLU A 194 15.21 -25.60 19.55
C GLU A 194 16.25 -24.76 18.82
N VAL A 195 15.81 -23.77 18.03
CA VAL A 195 16.70 -22.84 17.33
C VAL A 195 17.58 -22.08 18.32
N TYR A 196 17.01 -21.60 19.43
CA TYR A 196 17.76 -20.89 20.45
C TYR A 196 18.81 -21.79 21.14
N ARG A 197 18.48 -23.05 21.41
CA ARG A 197 19.42 -24.03 21.99
C ARG A 197 20.57 -24.30 21.03
N ALA A 198 20.29 -24.50 19.75
CA ALA A 198 21.33 -24.69 18.73
C ALA A 198 22.25 -23.47 18.60
N LEU A 199 21.69 -22.26 18.57
CA LEU A 199 22.46 -21.00 18.56
C LEU A 199 23.30 -20.81 19.81
N LYS A 200 22.79 -21.23 20.97
CA LYS A 200 23.54 -21.14 22.23
C LYS A 200 24.70 -22.13 22.27
N ALA A 201 24.48 -23.36 21.81
CA ALA A 201 25.52 -24.38 21.71
C ALA A 201 26.64 -23.95 20.75
N SER A 202 26.30 -23.43 19.55
CA SER A 202 27.30 -22.94 18.61
C SER A 202 28.09 -21.73 19.14
N LYS A 203 27.43 -20.85 19.90
CA LYS A 203 28.10 -19.72 20.57
C LYS A 203 29.06 -20.18 21.67
N GLN A 204 28.71 -21.24 22.41
CA GLN A 204 29.59 -21.82 23.43
C GLN A 204 30.81 -22.49 22.79
N ALA A 205 30.63 -23.34 21.78
CA ALA A 205 31.74 -23.95 21.04
C ALA A 205 32.71 -22.91 20.49
N ARG A 206 32.20 -21.86 19.83
CA ARG A 206 33.05 -20.76 19.32
C ARG A 206 33.83 -20.02 20.41
N ASN A 207 33.29 -19.94 21.62
CA ASN A 207 33.98 -19.33 22.75
C ASN A 207 35.04 -20.26 23.35
N GLU A 208 34.81 -21.57 23.35
CA GLU A 208 35.79 -22.58 23.78
C GLU A 208 36.96 -22.63 22.79
N ASP A 209 36.70 -22.66 21.48
CA ASP A 209 37.74 -22.62 20.44
C ASP A 209 38.66 -21.39 20.58
N LYS A 210 38.07 -20.22 20.88
CA LYS A 210 38.82 -18.97 21.12
C LYS A 210 39.64 -18.96 22.40
N LYS A 211 39.34 -19.84 23.36
CA LYS A 211 40.07 -19.94 24.63
C LYS A 211 41.28 -20.87 24.50
N HIS A 212 41.26 -21.79 23.55
CA HIS A 212 42.31 -22.77 23.29
C HIS A 212 43.26 -22.38 22.13
N ALA A 213 42.98 -21.28 21.44
CA ALA A 213 43.85 -20.63 20.47
C ALA A 213 44.61 -19.46 21.11
#